data_AF-A0A8J7AU82-F1
#
_entry.id   AF-A0A8J7AU82-F1
#
_cell.length_a   1.000
_cell.length_b   1.000
_cell.length_c   1.000
_cell.angle_alpha   90.00
_cell.angle_beta   90.00
_cell.angle_gamma   90.00
#
_symmetry.space_group_name_H-M   'P 1'
#
loop_
_entity.id
_entity.type
_entity.pdbx_description
1 polymer ?
#
loop_
_entity_poly.entity_id
_entity_poly.type
_entity_poly.pdbx_seq_one_letter_code
_entity_poly.pdbx_strand_id
1 'polypeptide(L)'
;ATPQTTPPPQATPAPPSPNVMALEPLPSEPPPLTLDDRLRDPAQYQFNQQAKSLSTDDVNFHLAVVPQWLEAESQGLSDREVPVLGRKLAPLRVPYPINTCLDPVPAEGLVGVIVSATGELVKEPMLLDSTGYTVLDEKALELALQQTFEAQSGALPNPQAHWLPVQVQYNGANCTP
;
A
#
# COMPACT_ATOMS: atom_id res chain seq x y z
N ALA A 1 -18.39 53.15 -70.05
CA ALA A 1 -18.88 51.97 -69.33
C ALA A 1 -17.70 51.32 -68.62
N THR A 2 -17.69 51.39 -67.29
CA THR A 2 -16.89 50.58 -66.35
C THR A 2 -17.34 50.95 -64.92
N PRO A 3 -17.23 50.02 -63.94
CA PRO A 3 -18.25 49.78 -62.92
C PRO A 3 -18.06 50.58 -61.62
N GLN A 4 -19.17 50.81 -60.91
CA GLN A 4 -19.21 51.38 -59.55
C GLN A 4 -18.86 50.31 -58.51
N THR A 5 -17.86 50.60 -57.68
CA THR A 5 -17.48 49.80 -56.51
C THR A 5 -18.03 50.46 -55.25
N THR A 6 -18.92 49.76 -54.54
CA THR A 6 -19.55 50.17 -53.29
C THR A 6 -18.52 50.20 -52.14
N PRO A 7 -18.53 51.21 -51.25
CA PRO A 7 -17.63 51.26 -50.09
C PRO A 7 -18.08 50.28 -48.98
N PRO A 8 -17.14 49.77 -48.15
CA PRO A 8 -17.42 48.81 -47.09
C PRO A 8 -18.12 49.44 -45.87
N PRO A 9 -18.93 48.66 -45.12
CA PRO A 9 -19.60 49.14 -43.91
C PRO A 9 -18.62 49.36 -42.75
N GLN A 10 -18.78 50.49 -42.06
CA GLN A 10 -18.04 50.87 -40.84
C GLN A 10 -18.31 49.89 -39.70
N ALA A 11 -17.23 49.43 -39.07
CA ALA A 11 -17.26 48.58 -37.89
C ALA A 11 -17.75 49.35 -36.66
N THR A 12 -18.71 48.76 -35.96
CA THR A 12 -19.26 49.18 -34.67
C THR A 12 -18.15 49.30 -33.60
N PRO A 13 -18.18 50.29 -32.69
CA PRO A 13 -17.24 50.38 -31.58
C PRO A 13 -17.34 49.15 -30.66
N ALA A 14 -16.22 48.53 -30.33
CA ALA A 14 -16.15 47.41 -29.39
C ALA A 14 -16.49 47.87 -27.96
N PRO A 15 -17.21 47.05 -27.16
CA PRO A 15 -17.42 47.30 -25.75
C PRO A 15 -16.09 47.26 -24.97
N PRO A 16 -15.97 47.98 -23.84
CA PRO A 16 -14.76 47.96 -23.04
C PRO A 16 -14.50 46.56 -22.50
N SER A 17 -13.28 46.04 -22.75
CA SER A 17 -12.83 44.76 -22.21
C SER A 17 -13.00 44.74 -20.68
N PRO A 18 -13.67 43.74 -20.11
CA PRO A 18 -13.65 43.55 -18.67
C PRO A 18 -12.21 43.27 -18.25
N ASN A 19 -11.76 44.02 -17.25
CA ASN A 19 -10.49 43.87 -16.57
C ASN A 19 -10.38 42.40 -16.10
N VAL A 20 -9.71 41.55 -16.86
CA VAL A 20 -9.32 40.21 -16.40
C VAL A 20 -8.31 40.44 -15.30
N MET A 21 -8.80 40.42 -14.05
CA MET A 21 -7.96 40.21 -12.89
C MET A 21 -7.11 38.98 -13.22
N ALA A 22 -5.80 39.20 -13.35
CA ALA A 22 -4.84 38.11 -13.34
C ALA A 22 -5.04 37.39 -12.01
N LEU A 23 -5.74 36.26 -12.05
CA LEU A 23 -5.76 35.31 -10.94
C LEU A 23 -4.29 34.94 -10.71
N GLU A 24 -3.72 35.45 -9.62
CA GLU A 24 -2.47 34.96 -9.08
C GLU A 24 -2.58 33.42 -9.04
N PRO A 25 -1.66 32.68 -9.69
CA PRO A 25 -1.71 31.23 -9.65
C PRO A 25 -1.70 30.82 -8.18
N LEU A 26 -2.75 30.09 -7.76
CA LEU A 26 -2.81 29.52 -6.42
C LEU A 26 -1.46 28.85 -6.14
N PRO A 27 -0.85 29.09 -4.96
CA PRO A 27 0.38 28.39 -4.61
C PRO A 27 0.08 26.90 -4.73
N SER A 28 0.83 26.21 -5.60
CA SER A 28 0.68 24.78 -5.83
C SER A 28 0.71 24.08 -4.47
N GLU A 29 -0.37 23.39 -4.13
CA GLU A 29 -0.42 22.56 -2.93
C GLU A 29 0.78 21.59 -2.99
N PRO A 30 1.58 21.46 -1.91
CA PRO A 30 2.69 20.52 -1.92
C PRO A 30 2.15 19.12 -2.22
N PRO A 31 2.87 18.31 -3.01
CA PRO A 31 2.43 16.95 -3.31
C PRO A 31 2.17 16.16 -2.03
N PRO A 32 1.21 15.21 -2.04
CA PRO A 32 0.98 14.36 -0.88
C PRO A 32 2.28 13.64 -0.48
N LEU A 33 2.56 13.59 0.82
CA LEU A 33 3.73 12.90 1.35
C LEU A 33 3.72 11.43 0.90
N THR A 34 4.85 10.94 0.36
CA THR A 34 4.96 9.54 0.01
C THR A 34 5.12 8.66 1.26
N LEU A 35 4.91 7.35 1.13
CA LEU A 35 5.14 6.42 2.24
C LEU A 35 6.60 6.44 2.69
N ASP A 36 7.55 6.58 1.77
CA ASP A 36 8.98 6.70 2.09
C ASP A 36 9.31 8.02 2.82
N ASP A 37 8.61 9.11 2.53
CA ASP A 37 8.72 10.36 3.30
C ASP A 37 8.18 10.18 4.72
N ARG A 38 7.05 9.48 4.86
CA ARG A 38 6.44 9.17 6.16
C ARG A 38 7.33 8.27 7.02
N LEU A 39 8.02 7.30 6.43
CA LEU A 39 9.00 6.48 7.14
C LEU A 39 10.18 7.28 7.70
N ARG A 40 10.46 8.47 7.15
CA ARG A 40 11.53 9.36 7.64
C ARG A 40 11.04 10.36 8.68
N ASP A 41 9.73 10.42 8.94
CA ASP A 41 9.12 11.32 9.91
C ASP A 41 8.87 10.59 11.24
N PRO A 42 9.58 10.95 12.33
CA PRO A 42 9.36 10.36 13.65
C PRO A 42 7.92 10.47 14.15
N ALA A 43 7.16 11.49 13.73
CA ALA A 43 5.77 11.68 14.18
C ALA A 43 4.80 10.59 13.66
N GLN A 44 5.20 9.85 12.61
CA GLN A 44 4.43 8.74 12.05
C GLN A 44 4.54 7.45 12.89
N TYR A 45 5.49 7.38 13.81
CA TYR A 45 5.75 6.20 14.63
C TYR A 45 5.00 6.24 15.96
N GLN A 46 3.68 6.38 15.88
CA GLN A 46 2.81 6.26 17.05
C GLN A 46 2.42 4.80 17.24
N PHE A 47 2.69 4.26 18.42
CA PHE A 47 2.32 2.88 18.73
C PHE A 47 0.80 2.74 18.77
N ASN A 48 0.27 1.86 17.93
CA ASN A 48 -1.14 1.58 17.87
C ASN A 48 -1.48 0.44 18.85
N GLN A 49 -1.97 0.79 20.05
CA GLN A 49 -2.36 -0.21 21.06
C GLN A 49 -3.54 -1.10 20.63
N GLN A 50 -4.32 -0.66 19.63
CA GLN A 50 -5.42 -1.43 19.07
C GLN A 50 -4.97 -2.33 17.91
N ALA A 51 -3.70 -2.20 17.49
CA ALA A 51 -3.16 -3.07 16.48
C ALA A 51 -3.23 -4.51 16.98
N LYS A 52 -3.70 -5.40 16.11
CA LYS A 52 -3.69 -6.83 16.36
C LYS A 52 -2.22 -7.23 16.41
N SER A 53 -1.68 -7.40 17.61
CA SER A 53 -0.36 -7.98 17.85
C SER A 53 -0.59 -9.39 18.37
N LEU A 54 -0.41 -10.36 17.49
CA LEU A 54 -0.46 -11.79 17.79
C LEU A 54 0.94 -12.18 18.26
N SER A 55 1.36 -11.57 19.36
CA SER A 55 2.68 -11.73 19.96
C SER A 55 3.06 -13.21 20.08
N THR A 56 4.16 -13.57 19.42
CA THR A 56 5.09 -14.68 19.74
C THR A 56 4.57 -16.13 19.68
N ASP A 57 3.28 -16.36 19.43
CA ASP A 57 2.69 -17.70 19.40
C ASP A 57 2.40 -18.17 17.97
N ASP A 58 3.44 -18.72 17.33
CA ASP A 58 3.38 -19.36 16.01
C ASP A 58 2.28 -20.45 15.95
N VAL A 59 1.98 -21.10 17.10
CA VAL A 59 0.90 -22.10 17.20
C VAL A 59 -0.46 -21.44 17.08
N ASN A 60 -0.72 -20.34 17.81
CA ASN A 60 -1.98 -19.60 17.70
C ASN A 60 -2.17 -19.02 16.29
N PHE A 61 -1.11 -18.56 15.65
CA PHE A 61 -1.18 -18.11 14.26
C PHE A 61 -1.66 -19.22 13.32
N HIS A 62 -1.03 -20.41 13.40
CA HIS A 62 -1.38 -21.54 12.54
C HIS A 62 -2.74 -22.15 12.84
N LEU A 63 -3.20 -22.12 14.09
CA LEU A 63 -4.44 -22.76 14.51
C LEU A 63 -5.67 -21.84 14.48
N ALA A 64 -5.50 -20.54 14.66
CA ALA A 64 -6.62 -19.60 14.74
C ALA A 64 -6.63 -18.57 13.60
N VAL A 65 -5.48 -17.97 13.28
CA VAL A 65 -5.43 -16.80 12.38
C VAL A 65 -5.50 -17.22 10.93
N VAL A 66 -4.63 -18.14 10.50
CA VAL A 66 -4.58 -18.60 9.11
C VAL A 66 -5.86 -19.32 8.69
N PRO A 67 -6.44 -20.25 9.49
CA PRO A 67 -7.69 -20.91 9.09
C PRO A 67 -8.85 -19.94 8.98
N GLN A 68 -9.00 -19.00 9.93
CA GLN A 68 -10.07 -18.00 9.90
C GLN A 68 -9.92 -17.06 8.70
N TRP A 69 -8.70 -16.61 8.41
CA TRP A 69 -8.41 -15.81 7.23
C TRP A 69 -8.76 -16.57 5.94
N LEU A 70 -8.29 -17.82 5.81
CA LEU A 70 -8.55 -18.63 4.62
C LEU A 70 -10.05 -18.90 4.43
N GLU A 71 -10.78 -19.17 5.51
CA GLU A 71 -12.23 -19.34 5.46
C GLU A 71 -12.93 -18.06 4.98
N ALA A 72 -12.55 -16.89 5.50
CA ALA A 72 -13.08 -15.60 5.07
C ALA A 72 -12.79 -15.33 3.59
N GLU A 73 -11.58 -15.62 3.14
CA GLU A 73 -11.17 -15.43 1.73
C GLU A 73 -11.84 -16.40 0.77
N SER A 74 -12.32 -17.55 1.28
CA SER A 74 -13.00 -18.59 0.50
C SER A 74 -14.50 -18.34 0.36
N GLN A 75 -15.08 -17.38 1.10
CA GLN A 75 -16.51 -17.15 1.08
C GLN A 75 -17.00 -16.70 -0.30
N GLY A 76 -17.98 -17.42 -0.85
CA GLY A 76 -18.59 -17.10 -2.14
C GLY A 76 -17.78 -17.49 -3.38
N LEU A 77 -16.65 -18.19 -3.20
CA LEU A 77 -15.83 -18.69 -4.30
C LEU A 77 -16.25 -20.09 -4.75
N SER A 78 -16.03 -20.40 -6.03
CA SER A 78 -16.22 -21.75 -6.57
C SER A 78 -15.05 -22.66 -6.17
N ASP A 79 -15.21 -23.99 -6.20
CA ASP A 79 -14.18 -24.97 -5.79
C ASP A 79 -12.79 -24.77 -6.42
N ARG A 80 -12.72 -24.22 -7.64
CA ARG A 80 -11.45 -23.95 -8.35
C ARG A 80 -10.78 -22.64 -7.97
N GLU A 81 -11.53 -21.74 -7.33
CA GLU A 81 -11.12 -20.41 -6.92
C GLU A 81 -10.78 -20.38 -5.43
N VAL A 82 -11.31 -21.34 -4.65
CA VAL A 82 -10.99 -21.51 -3.23
C VAL A 82 -9.47 -21.65 -3.07
N PRO A 83 -8.82 -20.70 -2.37
CA PRO A 83 -7.40 -20.79 -2.11
C PRO A 83 -7.11 -22.00 -1.20
N VAL A 84 -6.05 -22.73 -1.52
CA VAL A 84 -5.54 -23.78 -0.64
C VAL A 84 -4.43 -23.22 0.23
N LEU A 85 -4.26 -23.80 1.42
CA LEU A 85 -3.19 -23.40 2.32
C LEU A 85 -1.82 -23.61 1.65
N GLY A 86 -1.07 -22.53 1.52
CA GLY A 86 0.29 -22.52 1.04
C GLY A 86 1.30 -22.70 2.18
N ARG A 87 2.36 -21.88 2.14
CA ARG A 87 3.50 -21.94 3.07
C ARG A 87 3.99 -20.57 3.49
N LYS A 88 4.75 -20.53 4.58
CA LYS A 88 5.59 -19.39 4.99
C LYS A 88 6.62 -19.09 3.90
N LEU A 89 6.69 -17.84 3.47
CA LEU A 89 7.69 -17.35 2.52
C LEU A 89 8.81 -16.60 3.24
N ALA A 90 9.78 -16.14 2.45
CA ALA A 90 10.87 -15.30 2.94
C ALA A 90 10.32 -14.00 3.57
N PRO A 91 10.98 -13.47 4.60
CA PRO A 91 10.50 -12.28 5.30
C PRO A 91 10.60 -11.02 4.44
N LEU A 92 9.62 -10.14 4.61
CA LEU A 92 9.62 -8.77 4.10
C LEU A 92 10.53 -7.92 4.99
N ARG A 93 11.59 -7.36 4.42
CA ARG A 93 12.54 -6.52 5.15
C ARG A 93 12.12 -5.06 5.10
N VAL A 94 11.40 -4.61 6.12
CA VAL A 94 10.92 -3.23 6.20
C VAL A 94 12.04 -2.31 6.71
N PRO A 95 12.44 -1.29 5.95
CA PRO A 95 13.47 -0.35 6.39
C PRO A 95 12.96 0.55 7.52
N TYR A 96 13.82 0.82 8.49
CA TYR A 96 13.61 1.83 9.53
C TYR A 96 14.70 2.88 9.43
N PRO A 97 14.49 3.98 8.69
CA PRO A 97 15.56 4.89 8.27
C PRO A 97 15.90 5.97 9.32
N ILE A 98 15.15 6.04 10.42
CA ILE A 98 15.37 7.02 11.49
C ILE A 98 16.10 6.37 12.67
N ASN A 99 16.80 7.18 13.45
CA ASN A 99 17.55 6.70 14.62
C ASN A 99 16.76 6.84 15.93
N THR A 100 15.48 7.15 15.91
CA THR A 100 14.68 7.28 17.14
C THR A 100 14.39 5.90 17.75
N CYS A 101 14.40 5.76 19.07
CA CYS A 101 13.97 4.52 19.71
C CYS A 101 12.44 4.42 19.68
N LEU A 102 11.95 3.23 19.34
CA LEU A 102 10.53 2.90 19.39
C LEU A 102 10.25 2.18 20.71
N ASP A 103 9.29 2.70 21.46
CA ASP A 103 8.80 2.09 22.70
C ASP A 103 7.27 1.92 22.61
N PRO A 104 6.75 0.67 22.59
CA PRO A 104 7.50 -0.59 22.62
C PRO A 104 8.29 -0.85 21.32
N VAL A 105 9.28 -1.73 21.36
CA VAL A 105 9.98 -2.13 20.13
C VAL A 105 8.99 -2.77 19.13
N PRO A 106 9.19 -2.63 17.81
CA PRO A 106 8.31 -3.24 16.82
C PRO A 106 8.22 -4.75 17.00
N ALA A 107 6.99 -5.27 17.02
CA ALA A 107 6.75 -6.71 17.00
C ALA A 107 7.05 -7.29 15.60
N GLU A 108 7.18 -8.61 15.51
CA GLU A 108 7.11 -9.30 14.21
C GLU A 108 5.67 -9.18 13.70
N GLY A 109 5.49 -8.64 12.50
CA GLY A 109 4.19 -8.60 11.81
C GLY A 109 4.06 -9.73 10.78
N LEU A 110 2.88 -9.89 10.20
CA LEU A 110 2.60 -10.91 9.17
C LEU A 110 1.69 -10.36 8.08
N VAL A 111 2.08 -10.60 6.84
CA VAL A 111 1.28 -10.28 5.65
C VAL A 111 0.83 -11.58 4.97
N GLY A 112 -0.47 -11.70 4.69
CA GLY A 112 -1.06 -12.78 3.92
C GLY A 112 -1.16 -12.40 2.45
N VAL A 113 -0.86 -13.33 1.55
CA VAL A 113 -0.99 -13.17 0.10
C VAL A 113 -1.66 -14.38 -0.51
N ILE A 114 -2.47 -14.17 -1.54
CA ILE A 114 -3.08 -15.24 -2.32
C ILE A 114 -2.50 -15.18 -3.73
N VAL A 115 -1.82 -16.25 -4.13
CA VAL A 115 -1.05 -16.32 -5.37
C VAL A 115 -1.69 -17.35 -6.30
N SER A 116 -1.94 -16.98 -7.55
CA SER A 116 -2.47 -17.86 -8.58
C SER A 116 -1.47 -18.97 -8.94
N ALA A 117 -1.91 -19.92 -9.77
CA ALA A 117 -1.00 -20.94 -10.31
C ALA A 117 0.14 -20.34 -11.16
N THR A 118 -0.05 -19.15 -11.74
CA THR A 118 0.96 -18.46 -12.57
C THR A 118 1.96 -17.63 -11.77
N GLY A 119 1.77 -17.48 -10.46
CA GLY A 119 2.62 -16.62 -9.62
C GLY A 119 2.12 -15.18 -9.50
N GLU A 120 0.90 -14.88 -9.95
CA GLU A 120 0.29 -13.55 -9.84
C GLU A 120 -0.52 -13.41 -8.54
N LEU A 121 -0.56 -12.22 -7.96
CA LEU A 121 -1.45 -11.93 -6.84
C LEU A 121 -2.90 -11.95 -7.33
N VAL A 122 -3.74 -12.74 -6.67
CA VAL A 122 -5.18 -12.82 -6.96
C VAL A 122 -5.93 -11.65 -6.33
N LYS A 123 -5.43 -11.17 -5.20
CA LYS A 123 -5.97 -10.06 -4.42
C LYS A 123 -4.83 -9.25 -3.81
N GLU A 124 -5.16 -8.06 -3.32
CA GLU A 124 -4.21 -7.26 -2.55
C GLU A 124 -3.75 -8.01 -1.29
N PRO A 125 -2.45 -7.89 -0.91
CA PRO A 125 -1.95 -8.42 0.34
C PRO A 125 -2.72 -7.86 1.54
N MET A 126 -2.86 -8.67 2.58
CA MET A 126 -3.55 -8.27 3.80
C MET A 126 -2.67 -8.41 5.02
N LEU A 127 -2.83 -7.49 5.97
CA LEU A 127 -2.16 -7.57 7.25
C LEU A 127 -2.87 -8.61 8.13
N LEU A 128 -2.19 -9.72 8.41
CA LEU A 128 -2.70 -10.76 9.32
C LEU A 128 -2.30 -10.47 10.77
N ASP A 129 -1.12 -9.87 10.93
CA ASP A 129 -0.58 -9.43 12.22
C ASP A 129 0.23 -8.13 12.07
N SER A 130 0.15 -7.24 13.05
CA SER A 130 0.76 -5.91 13.01
C SER A 130 2.08 -5.86 13.75
N THR A 131 3.01 -5.06 13.23
CA THR A 131 4.25 -4.66 13.93
C THR A 131 4.01 -3.74 15.13
N GLY A 132 2.78 -3.23 15.29
CA GLY A 132 2.40 -2.21 16.27
C GLY A 132 2.48 -0.78 15.75
N TYR A 133 3.01 -0.58 14.53
CA TYR A 133 3.22 0.73 13.92
C TYR A 133 2.65 0.77 12.50
N THR A 134 1.62 1.58 12.29
CA THR A 134 0.88 1.66 11.02
C THR A 134 1.79 1.95 9.82
N VAL A 135 2.75 2.89 9.95
CA VAL A 135 3.66 3.25 8.84
C VAL A 135 4.58 2.09 8.43
N LEU A 136 4.93 1.20 9.37
CA LEU A 136 5.73 0.01 9.10
C LEU A 136 4.89 -1.08 8.44
N ASP A 137 3.64 -1.25 8.89
CA ASP A 137 2.69 -2.21 8.31
C ASP A 137 2.31 -1.84 6.87
N GLU A 138 2.06 -0.56 6.61
CA GLU A 138 1.80 -0.04 5.26
C GLU A 138 2.99 -0.32 4.34
N LYS A 139 4.23 -0.13 4.83
CA LYS A 139 5.41 -0.46 4.05
C LYS A 139 5.55 -1.95 3.80
N ALA A 140 5.18 -2.80 4.76
CA ALA A 140 5.16 -4.23 4.55
C ALA A 140 4.18 -4.64 3.44
N LEU A 141 2.97 -4.08 3.43
CA LEU A 141 1.98 -4.32 2.37
C LEU A 141 2.49 -3.83 1.01
N GLU A 142 3.12 -2.66 0.95
CA GLU A 142 3.73 -2.14 -0.29
C GLU A 142 4.84 -3.07 -0.82
N LEU A 143 5.71 -3.57 0.07
CA LEU A 143 6.76 -4.52 -0.31
C LEU A 143 6.17 -5.86 -0.78
N ALA A 144 5.09 -6.33 -0.17
CA ALA A 144 4.40 -7.55 -0.59
C ALA A 144 3.77 -7.41 -1.99
N LEU A 145 3.24 -6.22 -2.32
CA LEU A 145 2.71 -5.91 -3.66
C LEU A 145 3.80 -5.93 -4.74
N GLN A 146 5.03 -5.56 -4.38
CA GLN A 146 6.17 -5.51 -5.30
C GLN A 146 6.90 -6.86 -5.42
N GLN A 147 6.49 -7.87 -4.65
CA GLN A 147 7.17 -9.15 -4.63
C GLN A 147 6.82 -10.01 -5.85
N THR A 148 7.85 -10.62 -6.45
CA THR A 148 7.66 -11.68 -7.44
C THR A 148 7.42 -13.00 -6.73
N PHE A 149 6.36 -13.72 -7.14
CA PHE A 149 6.08 -15.07 -6.66
C PHE A 149 6.35 -16.09 -7.77
N GLU A 150 6.90 -17.24 -7.36
CA GLU A 150 7.15 -18.34 -8.28
C GLU A 150 5.83 -18.96 -8.75
N ALA A 151 5.77 -19.32 -10.03
CA ALA A 151 4.66 -20.11 -10.55
C ALA A 151 4.58 -21.45 -9.81
N GLN A 152 3.36 -21.91 -9.56
CA GLN A 152 3.15 -23.14 -8.83
C GLN A 152 3.55 -24.34 -9.69
N SER A 153 4.38 -25.21 -9.11
CA SER A 153 4.73 -26.50 -9.71
C SER A 153 3.77 -27.56 -9.16
N GLY A 154 2.65 -27.78 -9.84
CA GLY A 154 1.64 -28.73 -9.39
C GLY A 154 0.47 -28.88 -10.36
N ALA A 155 -0.31 -29.96 -10.17
CA ALA A 155 -1.48 -30.27 -11.00
C ALA A 155 -2.76 -29.52 -10.57
N LEU A 156 -2.75 -28.88 -9.40
CA LEU A 156 -3.92 -28.18 -8.87
C LEU A 156 -3.94 -26.74 -9.38
N PRO A 157 -5.04 -26.29 -10.00
CA PRO A 157 -5.16 -24.94 -10.54
C PRO A 157 -5.48 -23.89 -9.47
N ASN A 158 -5.76 -24.32 -8.23
CA ASN A 158 -6.22 -23.45 -7.16
C ASN A 158 -5.15 -22.43 -6.74
N PRO A 159 -5.54 -21.19 -6.39
CA PRO A 159 -4.64 -20.25 -5.74
C PRO A 159 -4.06 -20.80 -4.43
N GLN A 160 -2.87 -20.36 -4.06
CA GLN A 160 -2.25 -20.69 -2.78
C GLN A 160 -2.21 -19.47 -1.86
N ALA A 161 -2.69 -19.66 -0.63
CA ALA A 161 -2.63 -18.68 0.44
C ALA A 161 -1.30 -18.82 1.20
N HIS A 162 -0.38 -17.90 0.96
CA HIS A 162 0.92 -17.82 1.63
C HIS A 162 0.94 -16.72 2.68
N TRP A 163 1.94 -16.74 3.55
CA TRP A 163 2.19 -15.67 4.51
C TRP A 163 3.68 -15.30 4.56
N LEU A 164 3.95 -14.03 4.80
CA LEU A 164 5.28 -13.44 4.84
C LEU A 164 5.49 -12.76 6.19
N PRO A 165 6.53 -13.14 6.96
CA PRO A 165 6.92 -12.41 8.16
C PRO A 165 7.40 -11.01 7.81
N VAL A 166 7.06 -10.04 8.65
CA VAL A 166 7.52 -8.67 8.54
C VAL A 166 8.68 -8.48 9.51
N GLN A 167 9.88 -8.33 8.95
CA GLN A 167 11.09 -8.08 9.70
C GLN A 167 11.49 -6.61 9.55
N VAL A 168 11.19 -5.83 10.59
CA VAL A 168 11.62 -4.43 10.67
C VAL A 168 13.13 -4.40 10.90
N GLN A 169 13.85 -3.61 10.09
CA GLN A 169 15.29 -3.39 10.22
C GLN A 169 15.60 -2.41 11.37
N TYR A 170 15.09 -2.71 12.55
CA TYR A 170 15.25 -1.92 13.76
C TYR A 170 16.43 -2.43 14.59
N ASN A 171 17.27 -1.52 15.08
CA ASN A 171 18.36 -1.83 16.00
C ASN A 171 18.24 -0.99 17.27
N GLY A 172 17.64 -1.56 18.31
CA GLY A 172 17.44 -0.90 19.60
C GLY A 172 18.74 -0.54 20.34
N ALA A 173 19.89 -1.11 19.96
CA ALA A 173 21.18 -0.74 20.54
C ALA A 173 21.78 0.55 19.94
N ASN A 174 21.32 0.94 18.74
CA ASN A 174 21.89 2.04 17.96
C ASN A 174 20.91 3.22 17.76
N CYS A 175 19.83 3.26 18.53
CA CYS A 175 18.85 4.35 18.48
C CYS A 175 19.08 5.38 19.60
N THR A 176 18.56 6.59 19.40
CA THR A 176 18.48 7.68 20.37
C THR A 176 17.05 7.75 20.93
N PRO A 177 16.86 7.87 22.25
CA PRO A 177 15.54 8.01 22.87
C PRO A 177 14.82 9.28 22.42
#